data_AF-A0A925ML35-F1
#
_entry.id   AF-A0A925ML35-F1
#
_cell.length_a   1.000
_cell.length_b   1.000
_cell.length_c   1.000
_cell.angle_alpha   90.00
_cell.angle_beta   90.00
_cell.angle_gamma   90.00
#
_symmetry.space_group_name_H-M   'P 1'
#
loop_
_entity.id
_entity.type
_entity.pdbx_description
1 polymer ?
#
loop_
_entity_poly.entity_id
_entity_poly.type
_entity_poly.pdbx_seq_one_letter_code
_entity_poly.pdbx_strand_id
1 'polypeptide(L)'
;MLVLGVAGLCAQDELADQLVPKASPVDELAPQFSDDSRVISHSGQFKIAGSDAARRGTAANLAEETKQELLRLTEEKDEWKVPIIVELRGKRGDIVPQRVTAMNLWFSEQGYELRLLVNLSRDLQRESFKRAVTSALIYERGLRDRPKTESEVPMNVPQWLIEGLQEASAWRLNQADRRPYETLFLHGGLFKPEEVFALSEAKFETMDAASKSVFRVFSGALTMALLEQPEGKKGMREFLAEVPAFQGEMPALLRRHFPDLNLSEKSLAKWWALQLAAKGTAPLTDSLSVAETERLLDEGLRLRYLDAKGILHENPLAEWQSIAAMEEQTRIEAVRLAQDDLLRLSYRCFPSYRILLLEYQALLTDLAKGKTKDIAMSIQALDETRQTMIAKAEGARDFLDWFEITRARETSGAFDDYLNLKSRLKARPNHRADDMSKYLDRFDPLFVMPEERSPLPMNDRLPPF
;
A
#
# COMPACT_ATOMS: atom_id res chain seq x y z
N MET A 1 -38.26 -0.88 -47.27
CA MET A 1 -39.25 -0.74 -46.18
C MET A 1 -38.63 -1.38 -44.95
N LEU A 2 -38.35 -0.71 -43.85
CA LEU A 2 -38.79 0.59 -43.35
C LEU A 2 -37.65 1.20 -42.53
N VAL A 3 -37.40 2.48 -42.79
CA VAL A 3 -36.59 3.40 -42.00
C VAL A 3 -37.45 3.90 -40.85
N LEU A 4 -36.99 3.75 -39.62
CA LEU A 4 -37.46 4.44 -38.40
C LEU A 4 -36.19 4.55 -37.53
N GLY A 5 -35.54 5.69 -37.35
CA GLY A 5 -36.09 6.98 -36.95
C GLY A 5 -35.50 7.30 -35.58
N VAL A 6 -34.18 7.54 -35.52
CA VAL A 6 -33.45 7.98 -34.33
C VAL A 6 -33.77 9.46 -34.11
N ALA A 7 -34.91 9.73 -33.48
CA ALA A 7 -35.31 11.06 -33.05
C ALA A 7 -36.24 10.91 -31.85
N GLY A 8 -35.68 10.96 -30.64
CA GLY A 8 -36.49 10.87 -29.42
C GLY A 8 -35.76 10.40 -28.17
N LEU A 9 -34.50 10.80 -27.96
CA LEU A 9 -33.75 10.61 -26.71
C LEU A 9 -32.78 11.78 -26.54
N CYS A 10 -33.30 13.02 -26.59
CA CYS A 10 -32.49 14.24 -26.35
C CYS A 10 -33.16 15.20 -25.35
N ALA A 11 -34.09 14.73 -24.51
CA ALA A 11 -34.82 15.62 -23.60
C ALA A 11 -34.96 15.10 -22.16
N GLN A 12 -34.19 14.07 -21.76
CA GLN A 12 -34.20 13.57 -20.38
C GLN A 12 -32.82 13.45 -19.72
N ASP A 13 -31.73 13.79 -20.42
CA ASP A 13 -30.36 13.76 -19.86
C ASP A 13 -29.96 15.04 -19.09
N GLU A 14 -30.78 16.09 -19.07
CA GLU A 14 -30.42 17.38 -18.43
C GLU A 14 -30.78 17.50 -16.94
N LEU A 15 -31.42 16.50 -16.31
CA LEU A 15 -31.92 16.61 -14.93
C LEU A 15 -31.17 15.77 -13.88
N ALA A 16 -30.13 15.03 -14.29
CA ALA A 16 -29.28 14.24 -13.39
C ALA A 16 -27.87 14.82 -13.17
N ASP A 17 -27.58 16.00 -13.73
CA ASP A 17 -26.35 16.76 -13.51
C ASP A 17 -26.40 17.52 -12.17
N GLN A 18 -26.56 16.78 -11.07
CA GLN A 18 -26.65 17.35 -9.73
C GLN A 18 -25.27 17.77 -9.21
N LEU A 19 -25.04 19.09 -9.33
CA LEU A 19 -24.41 19.96 -8.33
C LEU A 19 -23.03 19.51 -7.86
N VAL A 20 -22.04 19.76 -8.72
CA VAL A 20 -20.71 20.17 -8.27
C VAL A 20 -20.88 21.18 -7.12
N PRO A 21 -20.24 20.99 -5.94
CA PRO A 21 -20.34 21.94 -4.85
C PRO A 21 -19.91 23.33 -5.32
N LYS A 22 -20.90 24.22 -5.49
CA LYS A 22 -20.70 25.64 -5.71
C LYS A 22 -20.75 26.34 -4.37
N ALA A 23 -19.78 27.23 -4.13
CA ALA A 23 -19.72 28.02 -2.92
C ALA A 23 -21.01 28.85 -2.83
N SER A 24 -21.81 28.65 -1.78
CA SER A 24 -23.04 29.43 -1.54
C SER A 24 -22.85 30.31 -0.30
N PRO A 25 -23.37 31.55 -0.28
CA PRO A 25 -23.29 32.41 0.89
C PRO A 25 -24.01 31.77 2.07
N VAL A 26 -23.45 31.90 3.27
CA VAL A 26 -24.06 31.43 4.51
C VAL A 26 -25.27 32.31 4.84
N ASP A 27 -26.44 32.00 4.27
CA ASP A 27 -27.72 32.60 4.67
C ASP A 27 -28.62 31.57 5.38
N GLU A 28 -28.85 31.86 6.66
CA GLU A 28 -29.99 31.54 7.55
C GLU A 28 -30.86 30.27 7.39
N LEU A 29 -30.38 29.14 6.87
CA LEU A 29 -31.10 27.85 6.98
C LEU A 29 -30.24 26.64 7.37
N ALA A 30 -29.06 26.89 7.93
CA ALA A 30 -28.30 25.85 8.61
C ALA A 30 -28.97 25.52 9.95
N PRO A 31 -29.38 24.27 10.23
CA PRO A 31 -29.88 23.94 11.55
C PRO A 31 -28.81 24.27 12.60
N GLN A 32 -29.12 25.22 13.49
CA GLN A 32 -28.30 25.53 14.64
C GLN A 32 -28.39 24.36 15.63
N PHE A 33 -27.48 23.39 15.52
CA PHE A 33 -27.35 22.35 16.54
C PHE A 33 -26.85 22.98 17.84
N SER A 34 -27.49 22.70 18.98
CA SER A 34 -27.01 23.18 20.28
C SER A 34 -25.61 22.62 20.57
N ASP A 35 -24.76 23.40 21.25
CA ASP A 35 -23.36 23.03 21.53
C ASP A 35 -23.23 21.72 22.33
N ASP A 36 -24.26 21.32 23.11
CA ASP A 36 -24.32 20.05 23.85
C ASP A 36 -24.46 18.80 22.95
N SER A 37 -24.59 18.97 21.63
CA SER A 37 -24.79 17.87 20.66
C SER A 37 -23.64 17.70 19.66
N ARG A 38 -22.43 18.13 20.04
CA ARG A 38 -21.25 18.15 19.15
C ARG A 38 -20.09 17.33 19.71
N VAL A 39 -19.32 16.71 18.82
CA VAL A 39 -18.03 16.07 19.12
C VAL A 39 -16.98 16.68 18.21
N ILE A 40 -15.86 17.12 18.78
CA ILE A 40 -14.70 17.60 18.04
C ILE A 40 -13.69 16.46 17.99
N SER A 41 -13.16 16.18 16.81
CA SER A 41 -12.16 15.12 16.63
C SER A 41 -10.81 15.51 17.24
N HIS A 42 -9.91 14.52 17.39
CA HIS A 42 -8.61 14.74 18.04
C HIS A 42 -7.76 15.83 17.35
N SER A 43 -7.76 15.88 16.01
CA SER A 43 -7.02 16.91 15.28
C SER A 43 -7.69 18.29 15.27
N GLY A 44 -8.93 18.39 15.75
CA GLY A 44 -9.76 19.60 15.67
C GLY A 44 -10.36 19.89 14.29
N GLN A 45 -9.95 19.15 13.25
CA GLN A 45 -10.41 19.38 11.88
C GLN A 45 -11.88 18.98 11.68
N PHE A 46 -12.34 17.91 12.33
CA PHE A 46 -13.69 17.40 12.16
C PHE A 46 -14.59 17.82 13.32
N LYS A 47 -15.72 18.45 12.98
CA LYS A 47 -16.77 18.84 13.92
C LYS A 47 -18.03 18.05 13.62
N ILE A 48 -18.44 17.15 14.50
CA ILE A 48 -19.52 16.20 14.24
C ILE A 48 -20.74 16.57 15.07
N ALA A 49 -21.87 16.74 14.41
CA ALA A 49 -23.14 17.12 15.03
C ALA A 49 -24.27 16.13 14.65
N GLY A 50 -25.30 16.08 15.48
CA GLY A 50 -26.46 15.21 15.29
C GLY A 50 -26.28 13.81 15.91
N SER A 51 -27.28 12.95 15.72
CA SER A 51 -27.37 11.59 16.28
C SER A 51 -27.07 11.48 17.80
N ASP A 52 -26.86 10.26 18.30
CA ASP A 52 -26.42 9.99 19.67
C ASP A 52 -24.90 10.12 19.85
N ALA A 53 -24.45 10.26 21.09
CA ALA A 53 -23.05 10.51 21.43
C ALA A 53 -22.11 9.38 20.99
N ALA A 54 -22.54 8.12 21.05
CA ALA A 54 -21.71 6.98 20.66
C ALA A 54 -21.44 7.00 19.15
N ARG A 55 -22.48 7.26 18.34
CA ARG A 55 -22.33 7.39 16.88
C ARG A 55 -21.47 8.58 16.47
N ARG A 56 -21.58 9.72 17.17
CA ARG A 56 -20.68 10.86 16.95
C ARG A 56 -19.23 10.50 17.22
N GLY A 57 -18.94 9.80 18.33
CA GLY A 57 -17.60 9.33 18.66
C GLY A 57 -17.04 8.37 17.61
N THR A 58 -17.84 7.40 17.15
CA THR A 58 -17.44 6.47 16.08
C THR A 58 -17.13 7.19 14.77
N ALA A 59 -17.97 8.14 14.36
CA ALA A 59 -17.73 8.94 13.16
C ALA A 59 -16.46 9.80 13.30
N ALA A 60 -16.16 10.33 14.50
CA ALA A 60 -14.95 11.11 14.77
C ALA A 60 -13.70 10.26 14.57
N ASN A 61 -13.68 9.08 15.18
CA ASN A 61 -12.56 8.16 15.09
C ASN A 61 -12.35 7.68 13.66
N LEU A 62 -13.43 7.38 12.93
CA LEU A 62 -13.35 6.92 11.55
C LEU A 62 -12.86 8.03 10.59
N ALA A 63 -13.25 9.28 10.83
CA ALA A 63 -12.77 10.42 10.06
C ALA A 63 -11.28 10.65 10.28
N GLU A 64 -10.83 10.59 11.53
CA GLU A 64 -9.41 10.68 11.88
C GLU A 64 -8.59 9.52 11.32
N GLU A 65 -9.10 8.28 11.40
CA GLU A 65 -8.48 7.10 10.78
C GLU A 65 -8.26 7.33 9.28
N THR A 66 -9.31 7.76 8.57
CA THR A 66 -9.27 8.03 7.12
C THR A 66 -8.25 9.13 6.78
N LYS A 67 -8.20 10.18 7.58
CA LYS A 67 -7.22 11.27 7.44
C LYS A 67 -5.79 10.76 7.62
N GLN A 68 -5.53 10.01 8.69
CA GLN A 68 -4.21 9.47 8.99
C GLN A 68 -3.74 8.49 7.91
N GLU A 69 -4.66 7.67 7.38
CA GLU A 69 -4.39 6.79 6.23
C GLU A 69 -3.88 7.58 5.03
N LEU A 70 -4.60 8.66 4.66
CA LEU A 70 -4.25 9.51 3.52
C LEU A 70 -2.93 10.27 3.74
N LEU A 71 -2.75 10.92 4.89
CA LEU A 71 -1.52 11.65 5.22
C LEU A 71 -0.28 10.74 5.16
N ARG A 72 -0.40 9.51 5.70
CA ARG A 72 0.68 8.52 5.64
C ARG A 72 0.90 7.99 4.22
N LEU A 73 -0.13 7.95 3.37
CA LEU A 73 0.00 7.49 1.98
C LEU A 73 0.78 8.51 1.14
N THR A 74 0.54 9.81 1.37
CA THR A 74 1.15 10.92 0.64
C THR A 74 2.39 11.52 1.33
N GLU A 75 2.79 10.99 2.49
CA GLU A 75 3.85 11.52 3.36
C GLU A 75 3.69 13.02 3.63
N GLU A 76 2.45 13.42 3.90
CA GLU A 76 2.10 14.81 4.20
C GLU A 76 2.05 15.03 5.72
N LYS A 77 2.43 16.23 6.15
CA LYS A 77 2.20 16.69 7.52
C LYS A 77 0.75 17.13 7.70
N ASP A 78 0.28 17.05 8.93
CA ASP A 78 -1.06 17.50 9.25
C ASP A 78 -1.12 19.03 9.41
N GLU A 79 -1.42 19.74 8.32
CA GLU A 79 -1.40 21.22 8.25
C GLU A 79 -2.73 21.79 7.71
N TRP A 80 -3.85 21.17 8.10
CA TRP A 80 -5.18 21.58 7.66
C TRP A 80 -5.54 23.02 8.04
N LYS A 81 -6.28 23.72 7.17
CA LYS A 81 -6.76 25.10 7.43
C LYS A 81 -8.27 25.25 7.33
N VAL A 82 -8.96 24.33 6.65
CA VAL A 82 -10.41 24.36 6.46
C VAL A 82 -11.06 23.29 7.34
N PRO A 83 -11.98 23.65 8.25
CA PRO A 83 -12.70 22.68 9.06
C PRO A 83 -13.72 21.89 8.21
N ILE A 84 -13.94 20.64 8.59
CA ILE A 84 -14.93 19.75 7.99
C ILE A 84 -16.02 19.46 9.03
N ILE A 85 -17.23 19.97 8.78
CA ILE A 85 -18.40 19.76 9.64
C ILE A 85 -19.15 18.53 9.11
N VAL A 86 -19.40 17.55 9.97
CA VAL A 86 -20.14 16.35 9.60
C VAL A 86 -21.48 16.33 10.34
N GLU A 87 -22.57 16.33 9.59
CA GLU A 87 -23.92 16.30 10.13
C GLU A 87 -24.54 14.92 9.97
N LEU A 88 -24.76 14.23 11.09
CA LEU A 88 -25.41 12.93 11.13
C LEU A 88 -26.94 13.12 11.22
N ARG A 89 -27.65 12.80 10.15
CA ARG A 89 -29.13 12.91 10.07
C ARG A 89 -29.81 11.56 9.86
N GLY A 90 -31.08 11.48 10.23
CA GLY A 90 -31.91 10.29 10.07
C GLY A 90 -31.77 9.27 11.20
N LYS A 91 -32.79 8.42 11.33
CA LYS A 91 -32.89 7.29 12.26
C LYS A 91 -33.08 5.98 11.49
N ARG A 92 -32.77 4.86 12.13
CA ARG A 92 -32.94 3.52 11.54
C ARG A 92 -34.42 3.31 11.20
N GLY A 93 -34.71 3.00 9.94
CA GLY A 93 -36.09 2.82 9.44
C GLY A 93 -36.65 4.01 8.65
N ASP A 94 -35.94 5.14 8.61
CA ASP A 94 -36.29 6.25 7.72
C ASP A 94 -36.14 5.86 6.25
N ILE A 95 -36.87 6.56 5.37
CA ILE A 95 -36.75 6.38 3.91
C ILE A 95 -35.29 6.62 3.53
N VAL A 96 -34.68 5.60 2.94
CA VAL A 96 -33.27 5.64 2.52
C VAL A 96 -33.18 6.58 1.31
N PRO A 97 -32.47 7.72 1.42
CA PRO A 97 -32.27 8.59 0.28
C PRO A 97 -31.41 7.91 -0.78
N GLN A 98 -31.54 8.32 -2.05
CA GLN A 98 -30.68 7.83 -3.13
C GLN A 98 -29.19 8.08 -2.85
N ARG A 99 -28.84 9.20 -2.19
CA ARG A 99 -27.49 9.49 -1.71
C ARG A 99 -27.44 9.43 -0.19
N VAL A 100 -26.63 8.51 0.34
CA VAL A 100 -26.41 8.33 1.79
C VAL A 100 -25.46 9.40 2.34
N THR A 101 -24.68 10.04 1.47
CA THR A 101 -23.79 11.14 1.83
C THR A 101 -23.85 12.24 0.78
N ALA A 102 -23.84 13.50 1.22
CA ALA A 102 -23.80 14.66 0.36
C ALA A 102 -22.82 15.69 0.94
N MET A 103 -22.07 16.37 0.10
CA MET A 103 -21.10 17.37 0.52
C MET A 103 -21.44 18.73 -0.06
N ASN A 104 -21.47 19.75 0.80
CA ASN A 104 -21.75 21.13 0.45
C ASN A 104 -20.58 22.01 0.87
N LEU A 105 -20.26 22.99 0.03
CA LEU A 105 -19.22 23.99 0.32
C LEU A 105 -19.88 25.33 0.70
N TRP A 106 -19.48 25.86 1.85
CA TRP A 106 -19.92 27.15 2.36
C TRP A 106 -18.73 28.10 2.51
N PHE A 107 -18.96 29.40 2.38
CA PHE A 107 -17.95 30.42 2.63
C PHE A 107 -18.52 31.56 3.47
N SER A 108 -17.67 32.17 4.30
CA SER A 108 -17.98 33.31 5.15
C SER A 108 -16.77 34.24 5.25
N GLU A 109 -16.92 35.40 5.90
CA GLU A 109 -15.78 36.26 6.26
C GLU A 109 -14.72 35.53 7.12
N GLN A 110 -15.13 34.49 7.87
CA GLN A 110 -14.22 33.69 8.71
C GLN A 110 -13.41 32.67 7.89
N GLY A 111 -13.91 32.30 6.70
CA GLY A 111 -13.27 31.37 5.77
C GLY A 111 -14.23 30.34 5.18
N TYR A 112 -13.64 29.35 4.52
CA TYR A 112 -14.37 28.21 3.98
C TYR A 112 -14.82 27.25 5.09
N GLU A 113 -15.98 26.61 4.88
CA GLU A 113 -16.45 25.48 5.68
C GLU A 113 -16.95 24.37 4.74
N LEU A 114 -16.42 23.16 4.93
CA LEU A 114 -16.91 21.97 4.22
C LEU A 114 -17.96 21.27 5.08
N ARG A 115 -19.18 21.09 4.57
CA ARG A 115 -20.25 20.39 5.28
C ARG A 115 -20.58 19.06 4.63
N LEU A 116 -20.41 17.99 5.39
CA LEU A 116 -20.69 16.62 5.01
C LEU A 116 -21.98 16.15 5.68
N LEU A 117 -23.05 15.98 4.92
CA LEU A 117 -24.30 15.42 5.38
C LEU A 117 -24.25 13.90 5.26
N VAL A 118 -24.37 13.17 6.36
CA VAL A 118 -24.39 11.70 6.39
C VAL A 118 -25.73 11.21 6.90
N ASN A 119 -26.43 10.41 6.10
CA ASN A 119 -27.71 9.83 6.47
C ASN A 119 -27.52 8.45 7.13
N LEU A 120 -28.08 8.27 8.33
CA LEU A 120 -27.96 7.06 9.16
C LEU A 120 -29.14 6.08 9.03
N SER A 121 -29.99 6.21 8.00
CA SER A 121 -31.13 5.33 7.74
C SER A 121 -30.76 3.83 7.70
N ARG A 122 -29.54 3.48 7.26
CA ARG A 122 -28.97 2.12 7.24
C ARG A 122 -27.78 1.93 8.18
N ASP A 123 -27.72 2.70 9.26
CA ASP A 123 -26.53 2.82 10.12
C ASP A 123 -25.31 3.42 9.40
N LEU A 124 -24.24 3.69 10.13
CA LEU A 124 -23.02 4.29 9.57
C LEU A 124 -22.29 3.30 8.64
N GLN A 125 -22.46 3.46 7.33
CA GLN A 125 -21.76 2.67 6.33
C GLN A 125 -20.29 3.10 6.22
N ARG A 126 -19.38 2.26 6.75
CA ARG A 126 -17.95 2.59 6.85
C ARG A 126 -17.32 2.98 5.51
N GLU A 127 -17.52 2.21 4.45
CA GLU A 127 -16.95 2.49 3.12
C GLU A 127 -17.45 3.83 2.57
N SER A 128 -18.77 4.04 2.56
CA SER A 128 -19.38 5.27 2.06
C SER A 128 -18.91 6.50 2.85
N PHE A 129 -18.85 6.38 4.17
CA PHE A 129 -18.36 7.45 5.03
C PHE A 129 -16.87 7.76 4.78
N LYS A 130 -16.00 6.74 4.72
CA LYS A 130 -14.59 6.94 4.39
C LYS A 130 -14.46 7.66 3.05
N ARG A 131 -15.26 7.32 2.03
CA ARG A 131 -15.19 7.94 0.69
C ARG A 131 -15.51 9.41 0.74
N ALA A 132 -16.56 9.75 1.46
CA ALA A 132 -17.01 11.11 1.55
C ALA A 132 -16.06 11.99 2.41
N VAL A 133 -15.46 11.41 3.46
CA VAL A 133 -14.35 12.05 4.19
C VAL A 133 -13.12 12.24 3.30
N THR A 134 -12.76 11.23 2.50
CA THR A 134 -11.64 11.32 1.55
C THR A 134 -11.88 12.45 0.55
N SER A 135 -13.08 12.52 -0.02
CA SER A 135 -13.49 13.62 -0.92
C SER A 135 -13.34 14.97 -0.23
N ALA A 136 -13.91 15.16 0.98
CA ALA A 136 -13.79 16.40 1.74
C ALA A 136 -12.34 16.79 2.05
N LEU A 137 -11.46 15.83 2.33
CA LEU A 137 -10.03 16.07 2.53
C LEU A 137 -9.31 16.52 1.26
N ILE A 138 -9.76 16.09 0.07
CA ILE A 138 -9.21 16.56 -1.20
C ILE A 138 -9.71 17.98 -1.50
N TYR A 139 -10.98 18.27 -1.25
CA TYR A 139 -11.50 19.64 -1.32
C TYR A 139 -10.77 20.60 -0.37
N GLU A 140 -10.46 20.16 0.85
CA GLU A 140 -9.69 20.96 1.81
C GLU A 140 -8.33 21.37 1.24
N ARG A 141 -7.60 20.46 0.61
CA ARG A 141 -6.31 20.74 -0.03
C ARG A 141 -6.45 21.76 -1.15
N GLY A 142 -7.51 21.65 -1.95
CA GLY A 142 -7.81 22.63 -3.01
C GLY A 142 -8.14 24.02 -2.50
N LEU A 143 -8.64 24.13 -1.28
CA LEU A 143 -9.07 25.39 -0.65
C LEU A 143 -8.02 26.00 0.28
N ARG A 144 -7.03 25.22 0.74
CA ARG A 144 -6.10 25.59 1.82
C ARG A 144 -5.40 26.94 1.59
N ASP A 145 -4.97 27.21 0.37
CA ASP A 145 -4.22 28.41 0.00
C ASP A 145 -5.00 29.37 -0.92
N ARG A 146 -6.32 29.17 -1.04
CA ARG A 146 -7.18 30.05 -1.83
C ARG A 146 -7.64 31.27 -1.03
N PRO A 147 -7.84 32.43 -1.69
CA PRO A 147 -8.47 33.58 -1.05
C PRO A 147 -9.85 33.19 -0.55
N LYS A 148 -10.23 33.63 0.65
CA LYS A 148 -11.50 33.31 1.33
C LYS A 148 -12.69 34.07 0.72
N THR A 149 -12.82 34.02 -0.59
CA THR A 149 -13.87 34.70 -1.36
C THR A 149 -14.71 33.69 -2.13
N GLU A 150 -15.87 34.12 -2.60
CA GLU A 150 -16.69 33.31 -3.51
C GLU A 150 -15.84 32.86 -4.70
N SER A 151 -15.81 31.55 -4.94
CA SER A 151 -15.13 30.97 -6.09
C SER A 151 -16.19 30.67 -7.13
N GLU A 152 -16.18 31.41 -8.23
CA GLU A 152 -17.04 31.13 -9.39
C GLU A 152 -16.67 29.81 -10.08
N VAL A 153 -15.45 29.30 -9.85
CA VAL A 153 -14.98 28.04 -10.42
C VAL A 153 -15.64 26.88 -9.68
N PRO A 154 -16.47 26.06 -10.37
CA PRO A 154 -17.04 24.85 -9.79
C PRO A 154 -15.92 23.89 -9.41
N MET A 155 -15.95 23.32 -8.20
CA MET A 155 -14.91 22.37 -7.78
C MET A 155 -15.41 20.93 -7.82
N ASN A 156 -14.71 20.05 -8.51
CA ASN A 156 -15.06 18.65 -8.65
C ASN A 156 -13.87 17.75 -8.30
N VAL A 157 -14.08 16.77 -7.42
CA VAL A 157 -13.12 15.71 -7.13
C VAL A 157 -13.50 14.47 -7.94
N PRO A 158 -12.63 13.99 -8.85
CA PRO A 158 -12.93 12.81 -9.68
C PRO A 158 -13.14 11.53 -8.87
N GLN A 159 -14.12 10.70 -9.26
CA GLN A 159 -14.46 9.47 -8.54
C GLN A 159 -13.30 8.47 -8.48
N TRP A 160 -12.54 8.32 -9.57
CA TRP A 160 -11.40 7.41 -9.62
C TRP A 160 -10.36 7.73 -8.56
N LEU A 161 -10.18 9.01 -8.23
CA LEU A 161 -9.17 9.43 -7.27
C LEU A 161 -9.60 9.09 -5.84
N ILE A 162 -10.90 9.26 -5.54
CA ILE A 162 -11.48 8.89 -4.25
C ILE A 162 -11.32 7.38 -4.03
N GLU A 163 -11.81 6.57 -4.97
CA GLU A 163 -11.72 5.10 -4.87
C GLU A 163 -10.26 4.63 -4.90
N GLY A 164 -9.42 5.28 -5.72
CA GLY A 164 -8.01 4.92 -5.88
C GLY A 164 -7.15 5.18 -4.65
N LEU A 165 -7.31 6.32 -3.98
CA LEU A 165 -6.58 6.61 -2.73
C LEU A 165 -7.00 5.69 -1.59
N GLN A 166 -8.29 5.34 -1.53
CA GLN A 166 -8.78 4.39 -0.55
C GLN A 166 -8.26 2.98 -0.78
N GLU A 167 -8.35 2.53 -2.02
CA GLU A 167 -7.89 1.21 -2.40
C GLU A 167 -6.36 1.10 -2.24
N ALA A 168 -5.59 2.13 -2.58
CA ALA A 168 -4.15 2.20 -2.32
C ALA A 168 -3.82 2.19 -0.82
N SER A 169 -4.63 2.87 0.01
CA SER A 169 -4.49 2.83 1.46
C SER A 169 -4.79 1.43 2.00
N ALA A 170 -5.88 0.80 1.54
CA ALA A 170 -6.26 -0.56 1.91
C ALA A 170 -5.19 -1.58 1.46
N TRP A 171 -4.60 -1.40 0.29
CA TRP A 171 -3.50 -2.22 -0.21
C TRP A 171 -2.29 -2.16 0.73
N ARG A 172 -1.86 -0.95 1.11
CA ARG A 172 -0.73 -0.75 2.02
C ARG A 172 -0.99 -1.30 3.42
N LEU A 173 -2.23 -1.20 3.89
CA LEU A 173 -2.67 -1.77 5.17
C LEU A 173 -2.96 -3.29 5.10
N ASN A 174 -2.72 -3.92 3.95
CA ASN A 174 -2.99 -5.35 3.71
C ASN A 174 -4.48 -5.73 3.92
N GLN A 175 -5.39 -4.78 3.69
CA GLN A 175 -6.84 -4.92 3.78
C GLN A 175 -7.52 -5.13 2.42
N ALA A 176 -6.86 -4.78 1.31
CA ALA A 176 -7.38 -4.95 -0.05
C ALA A 176 -7.49 -6.43 -0.48
N ASP A 177 -8.52 -6.76 -1.24
CA ASP A 177 -8.65 -8.07 -1.90
C ASP A 177 -7.71 -8.11 -3.11
N ARG A 178 -6.76 -9.05 -3.11
CA ARG A 178 -5.77 -9.17 -4.19
C ARG A 178 -6.28 -9.92 -5.41
N ARG A 179 -7.37 -10.69 -5.30
CA ARG A 179 -7.89 -11.51 -6.41
C ARG A 179 -8.27 -10.70 -7.65
N PRO A 180 -8.96 -9.55 -7.55
CA PRO A 180 -9.32 -8.80 -8.74
C PRO A 180 -8.11 -8.09 -9.39
N TYR A 181 -6.99 -7.92 -8.66
CA TYR A 181 -5.74 -7.42 -9.24
C TYR A 181 -5.12 -8.43 -10.21
N GLU A 182 -5.20 -9.73 -9.90
CA GLU A 182 -4.73 -10.78 -10.83
C GLU A 182 -5.48 -10.70 -12.16
N THR A 183 -6.81 -10.56 -12.13
CA THR A 183 -7.63 -10.36 -13.33
C THR A 183 -7.23 -9.10 -14.09
N LEU A 184 -6.97 -8.00 -13.38
CA LEU A 184 -6.49 -6.74 -13.98
C LEU A 184 -5.13 -6.92 -14.67
N PHE A 185 -4.18 -7.62 -14.03
CA PHE A 185 -2.83 -7.83 -14.55
C PHE A 185 -2.79 -8.85 -15.71
N LEU A 186 -3.62 -9.91 -15.65
CA LEU A 186 -3.66 -10.97 -16.66
C LEU A 186 -4.43 -10.56 -17.92
N HIS A 187 -5.53 -9.80 -17.76
CA HIS A 187 -6.43 -9.46 -18.86
C HIS A 187 -6.36 -7.99 -19.29
N GLY A 188 -5.48 -7.19 -18.70
CA GLY A 188 -5.23 -5.79 -19.10
C GLY A 188 -6.28 -4.79 -18.61
N GLY A 189 -7.23 -5.22 -17.78
CA GLY A 189 -8.33 -4.40 -17.26
C GLY A 189 -9.49 -4.23 -18.24
N LEU A 190 -10.69 -4.03 -17.69
CA LEU A 190 -11.92 -3.79 -18.48
C LEU A 190 -12.08 -2.33 -18.92
N PHE A 191 -11.40 -1.40 -18.26
CA PHE A 191 -11.52 0.02 -18.51
C PHE A 191 -10.27 0.59 -19.16
N LYS A 192 -10.45 1.55 -20.06
CA LYS A 192 -9.34 2.42 -20.49
C LYS A 192 -9.14 3.55 -19.47
N PRO A 193 -7.92 4.07 -19.28
CA PRO A 193 -7.67 5.19 -18.37
C PRO A 193 -8.61 6.38 -18.59
N GLU A 194 -8.93 6.69 -19.84
CA GLU A 194 -9.82 7.81 -20.19
C GLU A 194 -11.26 7.57 -19.73
N GLU A 195 -11.75 6.33 -19.81
CA GLU A 195 -13.08 5.94 -19.32
C GLU A 195 -13.16 6.03 -17.79
N VAL A 196 -12.05 5.71 -17.10
CA VAL A 196 -11.95 5.84 -15.65
C VAL A 196 -11.95 7.30 -15.21
N PHE A 197 -11.24 8.17 -15.93
CA PHE A 197 -11.20 9.60 -15.63
C PHE A 197 -12.52 10.32 -15.87
N ALA A 198 -13.26 9.92 -16.90
CA ALA A 198 -14.55 10.52 -17.25
C ALA A 198 -15.73 10.01 -16.38
N LEU A 199 -15.50 9.01 -15.51
CA LEU A 199 -16.57 8.38 -14.76
C LEU A 199 -17.03 9.26 -13.58
N SER A 200 -18.26 9.77 -13.66
CA SER A 200 -18.91 10.56 -12.60
C SER A 200 -19.33 9.71 -11.39
N GLU A 201 -19.50 10.34 -10.23
CA GLU A 201 -20.07 9.72 -9.03
C GLU A 201 -21.47 9.10 -9.28
N ALA A 202 -22.35 9.81 -9.99
CA ALA A 202 -23.70 9.31 -10.27
C ALA A 202 -23.67 8.01 -11.08
N LYS A 203 -22.86 7.98 -12.15
CA LYS A 203 -22.64 6.77 -12.96
C LYS A 203 -22.02 5.65 -12.12
N PHE A 204 -21.03 5.96 -11.30
CA PHE A 204 -20.43 5.00 -10.38
C PHE A 204 -21.48 4.35 -9.49
N GLU A 205 -22.36 5.12 -8.86
CA GLU A 205 -23.33 4.57 -7.92
C GLU A 205 -24.37 3.66 -8.57
N THR A 206 -24.68 3.86 -9.86
CA THR A 206 -25.58 2.98 -10.63
C THR A 206 -24.95 1.67 -11.11
N MET A 207 -23.62 1.53 -11.01
CA MET A 207 -22.93 0.30 -11.44
C MET A 207 -23.21 -0.87 -10.50
N ASP A 208 -23.17 -2.08 -11.06
CA ASP A 208 -23.25 -3.31 -10.27
C ASP A 208 -21.99 -3.52 -9.42
N ALA A 209 -22.08 -4.41 -8.44
CA ALA A 209 -20.99 -4.65 -7.48
C ALA A 209 -19.70 -5.14 -8.16
N ALA A 210 -19.82 -5.93 -9.22
CA ALA A 210 -18.68 -6.43 -9.99
C ALA A 210 -17.94 -5.29 -10.69
N SER A 211 -18.66 -4.43 -11.41
CA SER A 211 -18.03 -3.30 -12.13
C SER A 211 -17.47 -2.26 -11.16
N LYS A 212 -18.13 -2.01 -10.01
CA LYS A 212 -17.59 -1.17 -8.93
C LYS A 212 -16.27 -1.72 -8.40
N SER A 213 -16.19 -3.03 -8.18
CA SER A 213 -14.96 -3.70 -7.72
C SER A 213 -13.82 -3.56 -8.73
N VAL A 214 -14.08 -3.80 -10.02
CA VAL A 214 -13.07 -3.63 -11.07
C VAL A 214 -12.62 -2.17 -11.18
N PHE A 215 -13.55 -1.22 -11.11
CA PHE A 215 -13.23 0.21 -11.12
C PHE A 215 -12.35 0.61 -9.94
N ARG A 216 -12.67 0.14 -8.72
CA ARG A 216 -11.88 0.36 -7.51
C ARG A 216 -10.45 -0.14 -7.67
N VAL A 217 -10.30 -1.40 -8.10
CA VAL A 217 -8.99 -2.02 -8.28
C VAL A 217 -8.18 -1.35 -9.37
N PHE A 218 -8.79 -0.97 -10.50
CA PHE A 218 -8.12 -0.19 -11.53
C PHE A 218 -7.63 1.16 -10.98
N SER A 219 -8.52 1.88 -10.30
CA SER A 219 -8.22 3.20 -9.72
C SER A 219 -7.13 3.12 -8.65
N GLY A 220 -7.14 2.08 -7.82
CA GLY A 220 -6.13 1.80 -6.81
C GLY A 220 -4.78 1.48 -7.43
N ALA A 221 -4.75 0.57 -8.42
CA ALA A 221 -3.54 0.23 -9.15
C ALA A 221 -2.93 1.45 -9.86
N LEU A 222 -3.77 2.30 -10.47
CA LEU A 222 -3.34 3.55 -11.08
C LEU A 222 -2.73 4.51 -10.05
N THR A 223 -3.41 4.70 -8.92
CA THR A 223 -2.94 5.57 -7.83
C THR A 223 -1.61 5.09 -7.26
N MET A 224 -1.46 3.79 -7.06
CA MET A 224 -0.19 3.19 -6.64
C MET A 224 0.91 3.41 -7.67
N ALA A 225 0.64 3.20 -8.96
CA ALA A 225 1.62 3.44 -10.02
C ALA A 225 2.07 4.91 -10.08
N LEU A 226 1.19 5.87 -9.79
CA LEU A 226 1.53 7.30 -9.68
C LEU A 226 2.39 7.60 -8.45
N LEU A 227 2.06 7.01 -7.29
CA LEU A 227 2.81 7.17 -6.04
C LEU A 227 4.21 6.54 -6.11
N GLU A 228 4.38 5.47 -6.87
CA GLU A 228 5.65 4.74 -7.07
C GLU A 228 6.62 5.44 -8.03
N GLN A 229 6.18 6.48 -8.75
CA GLN A 229 7.08 7.26 -9.60
C GLN A 229 8.18 7.95 -8.76
N PRO A 230 9.32 8.30 -9.38
CA PRO A 230 10.27 9.23 -8.78
C PRO A 230 9.55 10.51 -8.34
N GLU A 231 9.74 10.95 -7.10
CA GLU A 231 9.00 12.08 -6.50
C GLU A 231 7.46 11.93 -6.53
N GLY A 232 6.92 10.73 -6.76
CA GLY A 232 5.49 10.48 -6.97
C GLY A 232 4.61 10.91 -5.80
N LYS A 233 5.11 10.80 -4.56
CA LYS A 233 4.41 11.30 -3.36
C LYS A 233 4.32 12.82 -3.34
N LYS A 234 5.39 13.51 -3.76
CA LYS A 234 5.39 14.98 -3.88
C LYS A 234 4.44 15.42 -4.99
N GLY A 235 4.54 14.81 -6.16
CA GLY A 235 3.63 15.04 -7.29
C GLY A 235 2.17 14.79 -6.90
N MET A 236 1.88 13.74 -6.13
CA MET A 236 0.52 13.47 -5.63
C MET A 236 0.01 14.57 -4.71
N ARG A 237 0.83 15.11 -3.80
CA ARG A 237 0.39 16.22 -2.92
C ARG A 237 0.03 17.48 -3.72
N GLU A 238 0.88 17.84 -4.69
CA GLU A 238 0.65 19.00 -5.56
C GLU A 238 -0.57 18.78 -6.47
N PHE A 239 -0.74 17.57 -6.99
CA PHE A 239 -1.92 17.16 -7.75
C PHE A 239 -3.21 17.26 -6.92
N LEU A 240 -3.22 16.76 -5.68
CA LEU A 240 -4.39 16.81 -4.80
C LEU A 240 -4.80 18.24 -4.42
N ALA A 241 -3.85 19.18 -4.39
CA ALA A 241 -4.12 20.59 -4.16
C ALA A 241 -4.72 21.30 -5.39
N GLU A 242 -4.49 20.79 -6.60
CA GLU A 242 -4.99 21.43 -7.82
C GLU A 242 -6.27 20.78 -8.37
N VAL A 243 -6.38 19.45 -8.26
CA VAL A 243 -7.42 18.66 -8.92
C VAL A 243 -8.84 19.14 -8.68
N PRO A 244 -9.27 19.60 -7.47
CA PRO A 244 -10.66 19.99 -7.25
C PRO A 244 -11.10 21.13 -8.17
N ALA A 245 -10.21 22.06 -8.50
CA ALA A 245 -10.58 23.24 -9.25
C ALA A 245 -10.11 23.22 -10.70
N PHE A 246 -9.52 22.11 -11.13
CA PHE A 246 -9.02 21.95 -12.48
C PHE A 246 -10.16 21.65 -13.44
N GLN A 247 -10.26 22.43 -14.52
CA GLN A 247 -11.33 22.35 -15.53
C GLN A 247 -10.85 21.80 -16.88
N GLY A 248 -9.57 21.40 -16.97
CA GLY A 248 -9.00 20.84 -18.19
C GLY A 248 -9.05 19.31 -18.25
N GLU A 249 -8.37 18.76 -19.25
CA GLU A 249 -8.22 17.31 -19.42
C GLU A 249 -7.32 16.69 -18.35
N MET A 250 -7.79 15.65 -17.68
CA MET A 250 -7.07 14.97 -16.59
C MET A 250 -5.63 14.55 -16.96
N PRO A 251 -5.34 14.03 -18.18
CA PRO A 251 -3.97 13.73 -18.60
C PRO A 251 -3.03 14.94 -18.60
N ALA A 252 -3.54 16.15 -18.86
CA ALA A 252 -2.74 17.37 -18.84
C ALA A 252 -2.34 17.75 -17.41
N LEU A 253 -3.24 17.57 -16.44
CA LEU A 253 -2.94 17.77 -15.03
C LEU A 253 -1.94 16.74 -14.51
N LEU A 254 -2.11 15.46 -14.88
CA LEU A 254 -1.17 14.40 -14.52
C LEU A 254 0.23 14.67 -15.07
N ARG A 255 0.36 15.08 -16.34
CA ARG A 255 1.67 15.44 -16.92
C ARG A 255 2.38 16.56 -16.15
N ARG A 256 1.61 17.53 -15.64
CA ARG A 256 2.17 18.66 -14.88
C ARG A 256 2.83 18.20 -13.58
N HIS A 257 2.16 17.33 -12.85
CA HIS A 257 2.58 16.88 -11.51
C HIS A 257 3.43 15.61 -11.53
N PHE A 258 3.46 14.90 -12.66
CA PHE A 258 4.24 13.69 -12.87
C PHE A 258 5.00 13.77 -14.22
N PRO A 259 5.99 14.68 -14.35
CA PRO A 259 6.64 14.99 -15.64
C PRO A 259 7.49 13.84 -16.19
N ASP A 260 8.00 12.95 -15.34
CA ASP A 260 8.76 11.76 -15.75
C ASP A 260 7.88 10.73 -16.47
N LEU A 261 6.55 10.83 -16.29
CA LEU A 261 5.60 10.17 -17.15
C LEU A 261 5.65 10.93 -18.49
N ASN A 262 6.40 10.41 -19.47
CA ASN A 262 6.40 10.87 -20.87
C ASN A 262 5.02 10.69 -21.54
N LEU A 263 3.99 11.32 -20.97
CA LEU A 263 2.59 11.28 -21.37
C LEU A 263 2.43 12.20 -22.58
N SER A 264 2.47 11.74 -23.82
CA SER A 264 1.73 12.38 -24.91
C SER A 264 0.26 11.98 -24.81
N GLU A 265 -0.62 12.66 -25.54
CA GLU A 265 -2.07 12.39 -25.55
C GLU A 265 -2.42 10.92 -25.89
N LYS A 266 -1.52 10.21 -26.61
CA LYS A 266 -1.65 8.78 -26.93
C LYS A 266 -0.78 7.84 -26.09
N SER A 267 0.04 8.33 -25.16
CA SER A 267 0.99 7.48 -24.42
C SER A 267 0.59 7.16 -22.99
N LEU A 268 -0.51 7.71 -22.45
CA LEU A 268 -1.02 7.31 -21.13
C LEU A 268 -1.46 5.85 -21.12
N ALA A 269 -2.30 5.44 -22.08
CA ALA A 269 -2.71 4.05 -22.22
C ALA A 269 -1.50 3.12 -22.44
N LYS A 270 -0.47 3.58 -23.17
CA LYS A 270 0.78 2.83 -23.38
C LYS A 270 1.62 2.71 -22.11
N TRP A 271 1.76 3.80 -21.35
CA TRP A 271 2.42 3.78 -20.04
C TRP A 271 1.68 2.86 -19.08
N TRP A 272 0.35 2.96 -19.04
CA TRP A 272 -0.48 2.12 -18.20
C TRP A 272 -0.35 0.63 -18.58
N ALA A 273 -0.40 0.30 -19.87
CA ALA A 273 -0.15 -1.05 -20.36
C ALA A 273 1.25 -1.55 -19.98
N LEU A 274 2.26 -0.67 -19.99
CA LEU A 274 3.61 -1.01 -19.52
C LEU A 274 3.65 -1.23 -18.00
N GLN A 275 2.92 -0.44 -17.21
CA GLN A 275 2.81 -0.65 -15.75
C GLN A 275 2.10 -1.96 -15.42
N LEU A 276 1.01 -2.28 -16.12
CA LEU A 276 0.34 -3.57 -15.98
C LEU A 276 1.23 -4.72 -16.44
N ALA A 277 1.96 -4.57 -17.54
CA ALA A 277 2.92 -5.56 -17.99
C ALA A 277 4.04 -5.74 -16.97
N ALA A 278 4.63 -4.68 -16.43
CA ALA A 278 5.64 -4.74 -15.38
C ALA A 278 5.12 -5.39 -14.09
N LYS A 279 3.89 -5.05 -13.67
CA LYS A 279 3.25 -5.63 -12.47
C LYS A 279 2.72 -7.05 -12.69
N GLY A 280 2.41 -7.44 -13.93
CA GLY A 280 1.99 -8.80 -14.31
C GLY A 280 3.14 -9.72 -14.71
N THR A 281 4.31 -9.17 -15.07
CA THR A 281 5.59 -9.88 -15.30
C THR A 281 6.47 -9.93 -14.07
N ALA A 282 6.33 -8.99 -13.14
CA ALA A 282 6.67 -9.25 -11.75
C ALA A 282 5.86 -10.49 -11.35
N PRO A 283 6.51 -11.62 -11.04
CA PRO A 283 5.77 -12.65 -10.32
C PRO A 283 5.31 -11.97 -9.01
N LEU A 284 4.28 -12.48 -8.35
CA LEU A 284 3.94 -12.07 -6.99
C LEU A 284 5.14 -12.34 -6.04
N THR A 285 6.19 -11.52 -6.12
CA THR A 285 7.58 -11.82 -5.71
C THR A 285 7.94 -11.31 -4.35
N ASP A 286 7.01 -10.67 -3.64
CA ASP A 286 7.03 -10.75 -2.18
C ASP A 286 6.51 -12.13 -1.74
N SER A 287 7.09 -13.20 -2.29
CA SER A 287 7.03 -14.51 -1.66
C SER A 287 7.92 -14.38 -0.42
N LEU A 288 7.29 -14.53 0.73
CA LEU A 288 7.97 -14.52 2.02
C LEU A 288 9.12 -15.51 2.02
N SER A 289 10.18 -15.19 2.75
CA SER A 289 11.21 -16.19 3.05
C SER A 289 10.60 -17.39 3.77
N VAL A 290 11.31 -18.52 3.79
CA VAL A 290 10.87 -19.71 4.53
C VAL A 290 10.65 -19.37 6.01
N ALA A 291 11.53 -18.57 6.61
CA ALA A 291 11.43 -18.15 8.01
C ALA A 291 10.18 -17.29 8.28
N GLU A 292 9.88 -16.32 7.40
CA GLU A 292 8.69 -15.47 7.54
C GLU A 292 7.40 -16.26 7.28
N THR A 293 7.43 -17.18 6.33
CA THR A 293 6.32 -18.08 6.02
C THR A 293 5.99 -18.96 7.23
N GLU A 294 7.00 -19.55 7.86
CA GLU A 294 6.83 -20.39 9.06
C GLU A 294 6.30 -19.61 10.26
N ARG A 295 6.83 -18.40 10.50
CA ARG A 295 6.34 -17.55 11.58
C ARG A 295 4.84 -17.24 11.42
N LEU A 296 4.43 -16.83 10.20
CA LEU A 296 3.02 -16.53 9.93
C LEU A 296 2.14 -17.78 9.90
N LEU A 297 2.69 -18.93 9.48
CA LEU A 297 1.98 -20.21 9.54
C LEU A 297 1.69 -20.60 10.99
N ASP A 298 2.68 -20.47 11.88
CA ASP A 298 2.50 -20.76 13.32
C ASP A 298 1.48 -19.83 13.99
N GLU A 299 1.50 -18.54 13.64
CA GLU A 299 0.51 -17.56 14.09
C GLU A 299 -0.91 -17.86 13.54
N GLY A 300 -1.01 -18.29 12.29
CA GLY A 300 -2.28 -18.60 11.62
C GLY A 300 -2.91 -19.92 12.04
N LEU A 301 -2.14 -20.87 12.59
CA LEU A 301 -2.63 -22.16 13.10
C LEU A 301 -3.15 -22.09 14.54
N ARG A 302 -3.63 -20.90 14.97
CA ARG A 302 -4.25 -20.69 16.27
C ARG A 302 -5.77 -20.68 16.13
N LEU A 303 -6.42 -21.56 16.88
CA LEU A 303 -7.86 -21.71 16.92
C LEU A 303 -8.44 -20.74 17.96
N ARG A 304 -9.43 -19.94 17.56
CA ARG A 304 -9.93 -18.80 18.36
C ARG A 304 -11.44 -18.85 18.51
N TYR A 305 -11.93 -18.96 19.74
CA TYR A 305 -13.38 -19.02 20.01
C TYR A 305 -13.75 -18.26 21.29
N LEU A 306 -15.03 -17.85 21.37
CA LEU A 306 -15.60 -17.24 22.57
C LEU A 306 -16.27 -18.31 23.42
N ASP A 307 -16.01 -18.31 24.73
CA ASP A 307 -16.76 -19.15 25.66
C ASP A 307 -18.16 -18.57 25.97
N ALA A 308 -18.98 -19.33 26.71
CA ALA A 308 -20.32 -18.90 27.10
C ALA A 308 -20.36 -17.62 27.97
N LYS A 309 -19.21 -17.17 28.49
CA LYS A 309 -19.04 -15.92 29.25
C LYS A 309 -18.50 -14.77 28.40
N GLY A 310 -18.28 -14.99 27.10
CA GLY A 310 -17.76 -14.00 26.16
C GLY A 310 -16.23 -13.79 26.25
N ILE A 311 -15.49 -14.72 26.86
CA ILE A 311 -14.02 -14.64 26.95
C ILE A 311 -13.42 -15.30 25.70
N LEU A 312 -12.49 -14.61 25.05
CA LEU A 312 -11.75 -15.13 23.90
C LEU A 312 -10.67 -16.10 24.36
N HIS A 313 -10.74 -17.32 23.85
CA HIS A 313 -9.72 -18.35 24.01
C HIS A 313 -8.93 -18.50 22.71
N GLU A 314 -7.61 -18.67 22.82
CA GLU A 314 -6.71 -18.90 21.70
C GLU A 314 -5.85 -20.13 22.00
N ASN A 315 -6.08 -21.22 21.25
CA ASN A 315 -5.40 -22.49 21.43
C ASN A 315 -4.61 -22.85 20.16
N PRO A 316 -3.40 -23.40 20.26
CA PRO A 316 -2.69 -23.91 19.09
C PRO A 316 -3.44 -25.10 18.47
N LEU A 317 -3.29 -25.33 17.16
CA LEU A 317 -3.92 -26.47 16.46
C LEU A 317 -3.57 -27.83 17.09
N ALA A 318 -2.41 -27.96 17.74
CA ALA A 318 -2.02 -29.17 18.47
C ALA A 318 -3.02 -29.56 19.58
N GLU A 319 -3.73 -28.58 20.15
CA GLU A 319 -4.75 -28.76 21.19
C GLU A 319 -6.18 -28.89 20.61
N TRP A 320 -6.31 -29.38 19.37
CA TRP A 320 -7.59 -29.53 18.67
C TRP A 320 -8.64 -30.35 19.44
N GLN A 321 -8.24 -31.21 20.38
CA GLN A 321 -9.15 -32.07 21.16
C GLN A 321 -10.10 -31.23 22.02
N SER A 322 -9.67 -30.07 22.53
CA SER A 322 -10.54 -29.20 23.34
C SER A 322 -11.68 -28.64 22.50
N ILE A 323 -11.43 -28.35 21.23
CA ILE A 323 -12.41 -27.80 20.29
C ILE A 323 -13.28 -28.90 19.70
N ALA A 324 -12.71 -30.09 19.43
CA ALA A 324 -13.47 -31.23 18.95
C ALA A 324 -14.63 -31.63 19.89
N ALA A 325 -14.49 -31.40 21.20
CA ALA A 325 -15.52 -31.68 22.20
C ALA A 325 -16.66 -30.64 22.26
N MET A 326 -16.54 -29.51 21.56
CA MET A 326 -17.51 -28.41 21.57
C MET A 326 -18.67 -28.63 20.60
N GLU A 327 -19.71 -27.81 20.74
CA GLU A 327 -20.85 -27.76 19.80
C GLU A 327 -20.40 -27.39 18.38
N GLU A 328 -21.14 -27.87 17.38
CA GLU A 328 -20.78 -27.71 15.95
C GLU A 328 -20.61 -26.24 15.55
N GLN A 329 -21.48 -25.35 16.04
CA GLN A 329 -21.41 -23.94 15.72
C GLN A 329 -20.15 -23.26 16.29
N THR A 330 -19.79 -23.59 17.53
CA THR A 330 -18.55 -23.11 18.16
C THR A 330 -17.32 -23.66 17.46
N ARG A 331 -17.33 -24.91 16.98
CA ARG A 331 -16.21 -25.47 16.19
C ARG A 331 -16.00 -24.74 14.87
N ILE A 332 -17.08 -24.43 14.16
CA ILE A 332 -17.01 -23.67 12.90
C ILE A 332 -16.43 -22.28 13.15
N GLU A 333 -16.89 -21.59 14.19
CA GLU A 333 -16.38 -20.27 14.56
C GLU A 333 -14.90 -20.34 14.99
N ALA A 334 -14.52 -21.37 15.76
CA ALA A 334 -13.16 -21.57 16.25
C ALA A 334 -12.11 -21.67 15.14
N VAL A 335 -12.50 -22.30 14.03
CA VAL A 335 -11.62 -22.64 12.91
C VAL A 335 -11.62 -21.55 11.83
N ARG A 336 -12.68 -20.74 11.73
CA ARG A 336 -12.89 -19.79 10.64
C ARG A 336 -11.73 -18.80 10.48
N LEU A 337 -11.26 -18.21 11.58
CA LEU A 337 -10.16 -17.24 11.53
C LEU A 337 -8.85 -17.89 11.04
N ALA A 338 -8.55 -19.11 11.50
CA ALA A 338 -7.39 -19.87 11.04
C ALA A 338 -7.49 -20.22 9.55
N GLN A 339 -8.68 -20.59 9.06
CA GLN A 339 -8.89 -20.83 7.63
C GLN A 339 -8.66 -19.57 6.78
N ASP A 340 -9.17 -18.42 7.23
CA ASP A 340 -8.97 -17.14 6.57
C ASP A 340 -7.47 -16.73 6.58
N ASP A 341 -6.77 -16.95 7.68
CA ASP A 341 -5.33 -16.65 7.82
C ASP A 341 -4.46 -17.55 6.94
N LEU A 342 -4.75 -18.86 6.87
CA LEU A 342 -4.06 -19.79 5.96
C LEU A 342 -4.33 -19.46 4.49
N LEU A 343 -5.56 -19.08 4.16
CA LEU A 343 -5.91 -18.65 2.80
C LEU A 343 -5.10 -17.40 2.43
N ARG A 344 -5.03 -16.40 3.33
CA ARG A 344 -4.21 -15.19 3.14
C ARG A 344 -2.73 -15.52 2.97
N LEU A 345 -2.21 -16.44 3.76
CA LEU A 345 -0.81 -16.88 3.69
C LEU A 345 -0.50 -17.59 2.38
N SER A 346 -1.43 -18.37 1.82
CA SER A 346 -1.22 -19.12 0.57
C SER A 346 -0.85 -18.26 -0.65
N TYR A 347 -1.21 -16.97 -0.62
CA TYR A 347 -0.90 -16.00 -1.66
C TYR A 347 0.54 -15.45 -1.59
N ARG A 348 1.18 -15.49 -0.41
CA ARG A 348 2.51 -14.89 -0.15
C ARG A 348 3.52 -15.85 0.45
N CYS A 349 3.14 -17.08 0.77
CA CYS A 349 4.05 -18.07 1.33
C CYS A 349 5.19 -18.40 0.36
N PHE A 350 6.29 -18.89 0.92
CA PHE A 350 7.35 -19.48 0.12
C PHE A 350 6.75 -20.59 -0.77
N PRO A 351 7.04 -20.66 -2.09
CA PRO A 351 6.27 -21.45 -3.04
C PRO A 351 6.06 -22.94 -2.68
N SER A 352 7.01 -23.58 -1.99
CA SER A 352 6.89 -24.98 -1.57
C SER A 352 5.83 -25.21 -0.49
N TYR A 353 5.40 -24.17 0.23
CA TYR A 353 4.41 -24.26 1.32
C TYR A 353 2.98 -24.34 0.83
N ARG A 354 2.69 -24.07 -0.44
CA ARG A 354 1.30 -24.02 -0.95
C ARG A 354 0.54 -25.33 -0.75
N ILE A 355 1.19 -26.46 -1.02
CA ILE A 355 0.58 -27.79 -0.83
C ILE A 355 0.30 -28.04 0.65
N LEU A 356 1.25 -27.69 1.50
CA LEU A 356 1.18 -27.85 2.95
C LEU A 356 0.04 -27.01 3.58
N LEU A 357 -0.18 -25.78 3.09
CA LEU A 357 -1.30 -24.94 3.52
C LEU A 357 -2.67 -25.50 3.11
N LEU A 358 -2.77 -26.11 1.92
CA LEU A 358 -4.01 -26.78 1.48
C LEU A 358 -4.34 -27.99 2.38
N GLU A 359 -3.33 -28.74 2.80
CA GLU A 359 -3.50 -29.87 3.71
C GLU A 359 -3.97 -29.40 5.11
N TYR A 360 -3.41 -28.32 5.65
CA TYR A 360 -3.93 -27.72 6.88
C TYR A 360 -5.37 -27.20 6.72
N GLN A 361 -5.73 -26.58 5.59
CA GLN A 361 -7.11 -26.15 5.32
C GLN A 361 -8.10 -27.34 5.29
N ALA A 362 -7.68 -28.47 4.73
CA ALA A 362 -8.47 -29.69 4.74
C ALA A 362 -8.67 -30.21 6.16
N LEU A 363 -7.62 -30.24 7.00
CA LEU A 363 -7.72 -30.63 8.41
C LEU A 363 -8.66 -29.74 9.22
N LEU A 364 -8.55 -28.43 9.03
CA LEU A 364 -9.44 -27.45 9.66
C LEU A 364 -10.89 -27.69 9.22
N THR A 365 -11.13 -27.99 7.95
CA THR A 365 -12.47 -28.32 7.44
C THR A 365 -13.03 -29.60 8.05
N ASP A 366 -12.21 -30.63 8.22
CA ASP A 366 -12.61 -31.87 8.87
C ASP A 366 -12.86 -31.68 10.37
N LEU A 367 -12.07 -30.86 11.05
CA LEU A 367 -12.29 -30.48 12.46
C LEU A 367 -13.62 -29.74 12.63
N ALA A 368 -13.95 -28.78 11.76
CA ALA A 368 -15.23 -28.08 11.78
C ALA A 368 -16.41 -29.05 11.63
N LYS A 369 -16.27 -30.05 10.74
CA LYS A 369 -17.26 -31.13 10.52
C LYS A 369 -17.27 -32.22 11.60
N GLY A 370 -16.42 -32.12 12.63
CA GLY A 370 -16.33 -33.10 13.72
C GLY A 370 -15.67 -34.44 13.32
N LYS A 371 -14.94 -34.48 12.20
CA LYS A 371 -14.21 -35.68 11.75
C LYS A 371 -12.82 -35.71 12.35
N THR A 372 -12.63 -36.48 13.42
CA THR A 372 -11.42 -36.43 14.25
C THR A 372 -10.48 -37.64 14.11
N LYS A 373 -10.82 -38.63 13.27
CA LYS A 373 -10.14 -39.93 13.24
C LYS A 373 -8.64 -39.86 12.93
N ASP A 374 -8.23 -38.99 12.00
CA ASP A 374 -6.85 -38.94 11.49
C ASP A 374 -6.14 -37.60 11.72
N ILE A 375 -6.75 -36.69 12.50
CA ILE A 375 -6.22 -35.33 12.71
C ILE A 375 -4.84 -35.37 13.38
N ALA A 376 -4.67 -36.18 14.43
CA ALA A 376 -3.40 -36.21 15.18
C ALA A 376 -2.23 -36.69 14.32
N MET A 377 -2.45 -37.76 13.54
CA MET A 377 -1.46 -38.31 12.62
C MET A 377 -1.11 -37.32 11.51
N SER A 378 -2.12 -36.62 10.98
CA SER A 378 -1.92 -35.65 9.90
C SER A 378 -1.17 -34.40 10.37
N ILE A 379 -1.47 -33.90 11.58
CA ILE A 379 -0.72 -32.78 12.18
C ILE A 379 0.75 -33.18 12.35
N GLN A 380 1.03 -34.38 12.87
CA GLN A 380 2.39 -34.86 13.04
C GLN A 380 3.15 -34.95 11.70
N ALA A 381 2.54 -35.52 10.67
CA ALA A 381 3.16 -35.64 9.34
C ALA A 381 3.44 -34.26 8.71
N LEU A 382 2.54 -33.30 8.91
CA LEU A 382 2.73 -31.92 8.45
C LEU A 382 3.87 -31.23 9.21
N ASP A 383 3.97 -31.41 10.52
CA ASP A 383 5.06 -30.84 11.32
C ASP A 383 6.43 -31.43 10.95
N GLU A 384 6.51 -32.75 10.67
CA GLU A 384 7.72 -33.38 10.13
C GLU A 384 8.13 -32.78 8.77
N THR A 385 7.14 -32.48 7.92
CA THR A 385 7.36 -31.84 6.62
C THR A 385 7.86 -30.40 6.79
N ARG A 386 7.28 -29.62 7.71
CA ARG A 386 7.72 -28.25 8.06
C ARG A 386 9.17 -28.24 8.52
N GLN A 387 9.53 -29.11 9.46
CA GLN A 387 10.91 -29.23 9.97
C GLN A 387 11.90 -29.55 8.84
N THR A 388 11.51 -30.44 7.92
CA THR A 388 12.34 -30.78 6.76
C THR A 388 12.53 -29.58 5.82
N MET A 389 11.50 -28.77 5.61
CA MET A 389 11.59 -27.56 4.78
C MET A 389 12.47 -26.48 5.42
N ILE A 390 12.35 -26.27 6.74
CA ILE A 390 13.20 -25.34 7.50
C ILE A 390 14.68 -25.75 7.40
N ALA A 391 14.99 -27.01 7.71
CA ALA A 391 16.37 -27.51 7.67
C ALA A 391 17.01 -27.38 6.28
N LYS A 392 16.23 -27.60 5.21
CA LYS A 392 16.70 -27.39 3.83
C LYS A 392 16.98 -25.92 3.52
N ALA A 393 16.15 -25.01 4.02
CA ALA A 393 16.32 -23.58 3.80
C ALA A 393 17.56 -23.04 4.55
N GLU A 394 17.76 -23.48 5.79
CA GLU A 394 18.96 -23.17 6.58
C GLU A 394 20.22 -23.70 5.88
N GLY A 395 20.23 -24.97 5.46
CA GLY A 395 21.36 -25.54 4.74
C GLY A 395 21.66 -24.84 3.40
N ALA A 396 20.64 -24.37 2.69
CA ALA A 396 20.84 -23.58 1.46
C ALA A 396 21.45 -22.20 1.75
N ARG A 397 21.04 -21.56 2.85
CA ARG A 397 21.60 -20.28 3.29
C ARG A 397 23.06 -20.44 3.73
N ASP A 398 23.36 -21.43 4.55
CA ASP A 398 24.72 -21.72 5.01
C ASP A 398 25.66 -22.02 3.84
N PHE A 399 25.17 -22.74 2.82
CA PHE A 399 25.92 -23.01 1.60
C PHE A 399 26.20 -21.73 0.80
N LEU A 400 25.20 -20.86 0.63
CA LEU A 400 25.37 -19.58 -0.06
C LEU A 400 26.33 -18.65 0.69
N ASP A 401 26.20 -18.57 2.02
CA ASP A 401 27.10 -17.80 2.87
C ASP A 401 28.53 -18.33 2.75
N TRP A 402 28.74 -19.65 2.82
CA TRP A 402 30.03 -20.28 2.58
C TRP A 402 30.56 -20.01 1.15
N PHE A 403 29.70 -20.08 0.14
CA PHE A 403 30.07 -19.84 -1.26
C PHE A 403 30.51 -18.39 -1.49
N GLU A 404 29.78 -17.41 -0.95
CA GLU A 404 30.14 -15.99 -0.99
C GLU A 404 31.46 -15.74 -0.25
N ILE A 405 31.64 -16.30 0.95
CA ILE A 405 32.88 -16.18 1.73
C ILE A 405 34.08 -16.77 0.96
N THR A 406 33.91 -17.91 0.31
CA THR A 406 35.00 -18.59 -0.41
C THR A 406 35.29 -17.99 -1.79
N ARG A 407 34.31 -17.30 -2.40
CA ARG A 407 34.47 -16.58 -3.68
C ARG A 407 34.75 -15.10 -3.54
N ALA A 408 34.72 -14.53 -2.34
CA ALA A 408 35.18 -13.16 -2.06
C ALA A 408 36.69 -13.00 -2.32
N ARG A 409 37.07 -13.05 -3.60
CA ARG A 409 38.33 -12.60 -4.17
C ARG A 409 38.02 -11.31 -4.91
N GLU A 410 37.91 -10.22 -4.16
CA GLU A 410 38.04 -8.81 -4.55
C GLU A 410 37.30 -8.00 -3.48
N THR A 411 38.00 -7.77 -2.37
CA THR A 411 37.64 -6.69 -1.45
C THR A 411 37.57 -5.40 -2.25
N SER A 412 36.44 -4.70 -2.12
CA SER A 412 36.16 -3.37 -2.69
C SER A 412 37.42 -2.55 -2.98
N GLY A 413 37.52 -2.00 -4.20
CA GLY A 413 38.68 -1.28 -4.75
C GLY A 413 39.22 -0.08 -3.96
N ALA A 414 38.78 0.14 -2.72
CA ALA A 414 39.37 1.07 -1.77
C ALA A 414 40.84 0.73 -1.41
N PHE A 415 41.27 -0.53 -1.54
CA PHE A 415 42.66 -0.92 -1.30
C PHE A 415 43.56 -0.85 -2.55
N ASP A 416 42.97 -0.80 -3.75
CA ASP A 416 43.73 -0.63 -5.00
C ASP A 416 44.40 0.73 -5.07
N ASP A 417 43.76 1.78 -4.55
CA ASP A 417 44.37 3.10 -4.45
C ASP A 417 45.59 3.11 -3.53
N TYR A 418 45.57 2.35 -2.44
CA TYR A 418 46.72 2.23 -1.53
C TYR A 418 47.86 1.43 -2.16
N LEU A 419 47.56 0.36 -2.89
CA LEU A 419 48.55 -0.43 -3.62
C LEU A 419 49.14 0.35 -4.81
N ASN A 420 48.32 1.13 -5.51
CA ASN A 420 48.74 2.06 -6.57
C ASN A 420 49.56 3.24 -6.01
N LEU A 421 49.26 3.72 -4.80
CA LEU A 421 50.06 4.74 -4.13
C LEU A 421 51.42 4.18 -3.71
N LYS A 422 51.47 2.96 -3.16
CA LYS A 422 52.71 2.27 -2.80
C LYS A 422 53.58 1.98 -4.03
N SER A 423 52.98 1.59 -5.16
CA SER A 423 53.72 1.39 -6.42
C SER A 423 54.24 2.71 -7.00
N ARG A 424 53.45 3.80 -6.94
CA ARG A 424 53.90 5.16 -7.31
C ARG A 424 55.02 5.69 -6.42
N LEU A 425 54.98 5.42 -5.12
CA LEU A 425 56.04 5.79 -4.17
C LEU A 425 57.33 5.01 -4.42
N LYS A 426 57.24 3.72 -4.77
CA LYS A 426 58.41 2.93 -5.21
C LYS A 426 58.97 3.40 -6.56
N ALA A 427 58.11 3.86 -7.46
CA ALA A 427 58.51 4.31 -8.80
C ALA A 427 59.14 5.71 -8.83
N ARG A 428 59.09 6.48 -7.73
CA ARG A 428 59.75 7.79 -7.62
C ARG A 428 60.83 7.79 -6.53
N PRO A 429 62.06 7.34 -6.82
CA PRO A 429 63.20 7.85 -6.07
C PRO A 429 63.45 9.27 -6.59
N ASN A 430 62.90 10.30 -5.94
CA ASN A 430 63.36 11.66 -6.16
C ASN A 430 64.82 11.75 -5.65
N HIS A 431 65.78 11.40 -6.50
CA HIS A 431 67.15 11.85 -6.32
C HIS A 431 67.14 13.36 -6.53
N ARG A 432 67.10 14.12 -5.43
CA ARG A 432 67.47 15.53 -5.48
C ARG A 432 68.97 15.59 -5.68
N ALA A 433 69.42 16.15 -6.80
CA ALA A 433 70.83 16.41 -7.05
C ALA A 433 71.28 17.70 -6.34
N ASP A 434 71.04 17.81 -5.03
CA ASP A 434 71.61 18.86 -4.20
C ASP A 434 72.93 18.38 -3.58
N ASP A 435 73.83 19.32 -3.27
CA ASP A 435 75.16 18.99 -2.74
C ASP A 435 75.08 18.28 -1.37
N MET A 436 73.94 18.36 -0.69
CA MET A 436 73.66 17.65 0.55
C MET A 436 73.35 16.16 0.31
N SER A 437 72.67 15.79 -0.78
CA SER A 437 72.49 14.38 -1.15
C SER A 437 73.80 13.71 -1.56
N LYS A 438 74.67 14.42 -2.30
CA LYS A 438 76.04 13.94 -2.61
C LYS A 438 76.94 13.78 -1.38
N TYR A 439 76.63 14.49 -0.29
CA TYR A 439 77.31 14.33 0.98
C TYR A 439 76.80 13.06 1.68
N LEU A 440 75.48 12.87 1.77
CA LEU A 440 74.86 11.69 2.40
C LEU A 440 75.17 10.37 1.67
N ASP A 441 75.14 10.35 0.34
CA ASP A 441 75.52 9.17 -0.48
C ASP A 441 76.98 8.74 -0.24
N ARG A 442 77.84 9.67 0.18
CA ARG A 442 79.25 9.38 0.48
C ARG A 442 79.44 8.70 1.84
N PHE A 443 78.47 8.83 2.74
CA PHE A 443 78.49 8.19 4.07
C PHE A 443 77.71 6.87 4.09
N ASP A 444 76.80 6.62 3.14
CA ASP A 444 76.03 5.38 3.05
C ASP A 444 76.87 4.08 3.10
N PRO A 445 78.05 3.97 2.46
CA PRO A 445 78.88 2.77 2.54
C PRO A 445 79.44 2.47 3.94
N LEU A 446 79.43 3.45 4.86
CA LEU A 446 79.91 3.29 6.24
C LEU A 446 78.83 2.74 7.18
N PHE A 447 77.57 2.72 6.75
CA PHE A 447 76.43 2.29 7.56
C PHE A 447 75.80 0.97 7.11
N VAL A 448 76.28 0.36 6.03
CA VAL A 448 75.85 -0.97 5.59
C VAL A 448 76.71 -2.04 6.27
N MET A 449 76.13 -2.70 7.28
CA MET A 449 76.66 -3.96 7.82
C MET A 449 76.64 -5.02 6.69
N PRO A 450 77.74 -5.77 6.45
CA PRO A 450 77.73 -6.83 5.47
C PRO A 450 76.93 -8.02 5.99
N GLU A 451 75.67 -8.18 5.55
CA GLU A 451 74.95 -9.42 5.78
C GLU A 451 75.54 -10.55 4.92
N GLU A 452 75.87 -11.63 5.62
CA GLU A 452 76.58 -12.80 5.17
C GLU A 452 75.77 -13.63 4.14
N ARG A 453 76.45 -13.95 3.03
CA ARG A 453 76.41 -15.18 2.22
C ARG A 453 75.14 -16.05 2.25
N SER A 454 74.40 -16.05 1.14
CA SER A 454 73.57 -17.20 0.73
C SER A 454 74.41 -18.25 -0.02
N PRO A 455 74.24 -19.58 0.22
CA PRO A 455 74.99 -20.61 -0.51
C PRO A 455 74.45 -20.80 -1.94
N LEU A 456 75.36 -21.01 -2.89
CA LEU A 456 75.07 -21.27 -4.30
C LEU A 456 74.42 -22.66 -4.51
N PRO A 457 73.54 -22.83 -5.52
CA PRO A 457 73.00 -24.12 -5.88
C PRO A 457 74.03 -24.94 -6.68
N MET A 458 74.38 -26.11 -6.18
CA MET A 458 75.17 -27.12 -6.91
C MET A 458 74.24 -27.99 -7.74
N ASN A 459 74.43 -27.99 -9.07
CA ASN A 459 74.34 -29.23 -9.84
C ASN A 459 75.01 -29.09 -11.21
N ASP A 460 76.09 -29.84 -11.43
CA ASP A 460 76.44 -30.36 -12.76
C ASP A 460 77.17 -31.71 -12.61
N ARG A 461 76.41 -32.77 -12.90
CA ARG A 461 76.72 -34.09 -13.48
C ARG A 461 78.20 -34.33 -13.90
N LEU A 462 78.88 -35.38 -13.39
CA LEU A 462 79.04 -36.79 -13.90
C LEU A 462 80.57 -37.16 -13.80
N PRO A 463 81.08 -38.40 -14.05
CA PRO A 463 80.61 -39.79 -13.92
C PRO A 463 81.68 -40.67 -13.18
N PRO A 464 81.93 -41.94 -13.57
CA PRO A 464 81.40 -43.20 -13.02
C PRO A 464 82.43 -43.97 -12.16
N PHE A 465 81.99 -44.96 -11.39
CA PHE A 465 82.60 -46.30 -11.21
C PHE A 465 81.71 -47.17 -10.32
#